data_AF-A0A3M6AJL3-F1
#
_entry.id   AF-A0A3M6AJL3-F1
#
_cell.length_a   1.000
_cell.length_b   1.000
_cell.length_c   1.000
_cell.angle_alpha   90.00
_cell.angle_beta   90.00
_cell.angle_gamma   90.00
#
_symmetry.space_group_name_H-M   'P 1'
#
loop_
_entity.id
_entity.type
_entity.pdbx_description
1 polymer ?
#
loop_
_entity_poly.entity_id
_entity_poly.type
_entity_poly.pdbx_seq_one_letter_code
_entity_poly.pdbx_strand_id
1 'polypeptide(L)'
;DSELAVLPDLGNCFEFQEKTPGACPGLNHIHCFSYPAALSYGAVSGDIPAISEGSKRLAHALVGQLFNEDIALHFDTMLDYAEPELLGDEWVASQPTAEELRQ
;
A
#
# COMPACT_ATOMS: atom_id res chain seq x y z
N ASP A 1 -7.86 12.13 -32.62
CA ASP A 1 -6.50 12.69 -32.59
C ASP A 1 -5.52 11.53 -32.70
N SER A 2 -4.57 11.56 -33.64
CA SER A 2 -3.64 10.45 -33.87
C SER A 2 -2.64 10.28 -32.72
N GLU A 3 -2.36 11.35 -31.98
CA GLU A 3 -1.48 11.30 -30.81
C GLU A 3 -2.13 10.52 -29.66
N LEU A 4 -3.41 10.76 -29.37
CA LEU A 4 -4.13 10.06 -28.31
C LEU A 4 -4.29 8.56 -28.62
N ALA A 5 -4.39 8.19 -29.91
CA ALA A 5 -4.54 6.81 -30.33
C ALA A 5 -3.32 5.92 -30.07
N VAL A 6 -2.14 6.52 -29.80
CA VAL A 6 -0.91 5.77 -29.49
C VAL A 6 -0.60 5.72 -27.98
N LEU A 7 -1.40 6.40 -27.16
CA LEU A 7 -1.21 6.38 -25.71
C LEU A 7 -1.78 5.07 -25.12
N PRO A 8 -1.11 4.50 -24.09
CA PRO A 8 -1.54 3.24 -23.49
C PRO A 8 -2.77 3.45 -22.59
N ASP A 9 -3.63 2.42 -22.53
CA ASP A 9 -4.60 2.29 -21.44
C ASP A 9 -3.89 1.66 -20.23
N LEU A 10 -3.86 2.39 -19.12
CA LEU A 10 -3.19 1.95 -17.90
C LEU A 10 -4.17 1.41 -16.86
N GLY A 11 -3.73 0.40 -16.11
CA GLY A 11 -4.44 -0.10 -14.95
C GLY A 11 -4.35 0.84 -13.75
N ASN A 12 -4.96 0.47 -12.63
CA ASN A 12 -5.18 1.33 -11.46
C ASN A 12 -3.89 1.80 -10.75
N CYS A 13 -2.78 1.10 -10.98
CA CYS A 13 -1.47 1.36 -10.43
C CYS A 13 -0.50 1.88 -11.50
N PHE A 14 -1.01 2.48 -12.59
CA PHE A 14 -0.23 2.94 -13.75
C PHE A 14 0.44 1.82 -14.55
N GLU A 15 0.09 0.56 -14.29
CA GLU A 15 0.66 -0.59 -14.97
C GLU A 15 0.17 -0.69 -16.42
N PHE A 16 1.06 -1.16 -17.30
CA PHE A 16 0.67 -1.51 -18.65
C PHE A 16 -0.22 -2.75 -18.67
N GLN A 17 -1.20 -2.74 -19.57
CA GLN A 17 -2.14 -3.84 -19.75
C GLN A 17 -1.85 -4.60 -21.04
N GLU A 18 -1.99 -5.92 -20.99
CA GLU A 18 -1.88 -6.74 -22.19
C GLU A 18 -3.05 -6.47 -23.13
N LYS A 19 -2.76 -6.20 -24.40
CA LYS A 19 -3.81 -6.11 -25.43
C LYS A 19 -4.52 -7.45 -25.66
N THR A 20 -3.81 -8.55 -25.45
CA THR A 20 -4.32 -9.91 -25.54
C THR A 20 -3.86 -10.66 -24.30
N PRO A 21 -4.78 -11.17 -23.47
CA PRO A 21 -4.41 -11.87 -22.25
C PRO A 21 -3.40 -13.01 -22.49
N GLY A 22 -2.32 -13.02 -21.73
CA GLY A 22 -1.23 -14.00 -21.79
C GLY A 22 -0.18 -13.75 -22.88
N ALA A 23 -0.29 -12.68 -23.67
CA ALA A 23 0.67 -12.40 -24.75
C ALA A 23 2.01 -11.83 -24.25
N CYS A 24 2.03 -11.21 -23.07
CA CYS A 24 3.24 -10.66 -22.44
C CYS A 24 3.15 -10.78 -20.91
N PRO A 25 3.30 -11.99 -20.36
CA PRO A 25 3.22 -12.21 -18.92
C PRO A 25 4.21 -11.31 -18.17
N GLY A 26 3.73 -10.65 -17.12
CA GLY A 26 4.51 -9.73 -16.30
C GLY A 26 4.53 -8.27 -16.78
N LEU A 27 3.85 -7.94 -17.89
CA LEU A 27 3.68 -6.55 -18.33
C LEU A 27 3.04 -5.65 -17.26
N ASN A 28 2.18 -6.24 -16.42
CA ASN A 28 1.54 -5.60 -15.27
C ASN A 28 2.51 -5.20 -14.14
N HIS A 29 3.80 -5.57 -14.20
CA HIS A 29 4.84 -5.09 -13.27
C HIS A 29 5.58 -3.84 -13.81
N ILE A 30 5.22 -3.35 -15.00
CA ILE A 30 5.83 -2.15 -15.60
C ILE A 30 4.84 -1.00 -15.48
N HIS A 31 5.24 0.07 -14.78
CA HIS A 31 4.38 1.21 -14.47
C HIS A 31 4.80 2.47 -15.25
N CYS A 32 3.84 3.11 -15.90
CA CYS A 32 4.04 4.30 -16.73
C CYS A 32 3.77 5.57 -15.93
N PHE A 33 4.82 6.21 -15.39
CA PHE A 33 4.74 7.53 -14.77
C PHE A 33 5.38 8.60 -15.65
N SER A 34 4.78 8.83 -16.82
CA SER A 34 5.26 9.81 -17.81
C SER A 34 4.09 10.37 -18.63
N TYR A 35 4.35 11.24 -19.61
CA TYR A 35 3.31 11.89 -20.42
C TYR A 35 2.23 10.94 -20.99
N PRO A 36 2.55 9.74 -21.50
CA PRO A 36 1.54 8.83 -22.03
C PRO A 36 0.47 8.39 -21.01
N ALA A 37 0.75 8.49 -19.71
CA ALA A 37 -0.24 8.23 -18.66
C ALA A 37 -1.37 9.26 -18.63
N ALA A 38 -1.21 10.41 -19.30
CA ALA A 38 -2.16 11.50 -19.26
C ALA A 38 -3.54 11.13 -19.82
N LEU A 39 -3.62 10.14 -20.71
CA LEU A 39 -4.92 9.65 -21.20
C LEU A 39 -5.74 8.99 -20.10
N SER A 40 -5.11 8.20 -19.23
CA SER A 40 -5.77 7.49 -18.13
C SER A 40 -5.87 8.32 -16.85
N TYR A 41 -4.91 9.21 -16.59
CA TYR A 41 -4.75 9.88 -15.30
C TYR A 41 -4.75 11.42 -15.35
N GLY A 42 -4.77 12.02 -16.54
CA GLY A 42 -4.53 13.46 -16.70
C GLY A 42 -3.06 13.84 -16.49
N ALA A 43 -2.76 15.13 -16.48
CA ALA A 43 -1.39 15.64 -16.37
C ALA A 43 -0.81 15.44 -14.97
N VAL A 44 -0.31 14.24 -14.67
CA VAL A 44 0.18 13.83 -13.33
C VAL A 44 1.70 13.78 -13.20
N SER A 45 2.44 14.07 -14.28
CA SER A 45 3.91 14.00 -14.32
C SER A 45 4.57 15.25 -14.90
N GLY A 46 3.79 16.24 -15.34
CA GLY A 46 4.27 17.35 -16.17
C GLY A 46 4.67 18.64 -15.45
N ASP A 47 4.09 18.93 -14.29
CA ASP A 47 4.36 20.15 -13.52
C ASP A 47 4.71 19.86 -12.04
N ILE A 48 5.26 20.87 -11.34
CA ILE A 48 5.75 20.74 -9.95
C ILE A 48 4.67 20.27 -8.96
N PRO A 49 3.43 20.80 -8.97
CA PRO A 49 2.40 20.28 -8.08
C PRO A 49 1.94 18.87 -8.49
N ALA A 50 1.67 18.62 -9.77
CA ALA A 50 1.09 17.34 -10.18
C ALA A 50 2.07 16.18 -10.09
N ILE A 51 3.38 16.38 -10.32
CA ILE A 51 4.37 15.32 -10.13
C ILE A 51 4.41 14.81 -8.69
N SER A 52 4.19 15.70 -7.72
CA SER A 52 4.16 15.34 -6.30
C SER A 52 2.92 14.51 -5.97
N GLU A 53 1.75 14.90 -6.48
CA GLU A 53 0.50 14.15 -6.23
C GLU A 53 0.45 12.83 -7.02
N GLY A 54 0.90 12.84 -8.27
CA GLY A 54 1.00 11.66 -9.11
C GLY A 54 1.96 10.61 -8.55
N SER A 55 3.13 11.03 -8.05
CA SER A 55 4.10 10.12 -7.44
C SER A 55 3.58 9.52 -6.13
N LYS A 56 2.90 10.29 -5.27
CA LYS A 56 2.23 9.76 -4.07
C LYS A 56 1.17 8.73 -4.43
N ARG A 57 0.34 9.02 -5.44
CA ARG A 57 -0.69 8.10 -5.91
C ARG A 57 -0.09 6.78 -6.40
N LEU A 58 0.95 6.86 -7.23
CA LEU A 58 1.68 5.68 -7.70
C LEU A 58 2.28 4.89 -6.53
N ALA A 59 2.97 5.56 -5.61
CA ALA A 59 3.60 4.92 -4.46
C ALA A 59 2.58 4.19 -3.58
N HIS A 60 1.44 4.80 -3.27
CA HIS A 60 0.37 4.15 -2.51
C HIS A 60 -0.21 2.93 -3.23
N ALA A 61 -0.39 3.03 -4.54
CA ALA A 61 -0.90 1.92 -5.35
C ALA A 61 0.08 0.73 -5.33
N LEU A 62 1.38 1.00 -5.54
CA LEU A 62 2.44 -0.03 -5.50
C LEU A 62 2.56 -0.69 -4.12
N VAL A 63 2.57 0.10 -3.05
CA VAL A 63 2.60 -0.44 -1.67
C VAL A 63 1.38 -1.31 -1.41
N GLY A 64 0.20 -0.88 -1.88
CA GLY A 64 -1.02 -1.67 -1.79
C GLY A 64 -0.92 -3.00 -2.53
N GLN A 65 -0.36 -3.03 -3.75
CA GLN A 65 -0.17 -4.28 -4.49
C GLN A 65 0.81 -5.21 -3.80
N LEU A 66 2.00 -4.72 -3.43
CA LEU A 66 3.03 -5.52 -2.77
C LEU A 66 2.51 -6.13 -1.45
N PHE A 67 1.79 -5.33 -0.65
CA PHE A 67 1.18 -5.83 0.59
C PHE A 67 0.14 -6.94 0.34
N ASN A 68 -0.67 -6.83 -0.71
CA ASN A 68 -1.65 -7.87 -1.05
C ASN A 68 -0.99 -9.13 -1.62
N GLU A 69 0.07 -8.98 -2.42
CA GLU A 69 0.87 -10.10 -2.92
C GLU A 69 1.50 -10.89 -1.77
N ASP A 70 1.98 -10.20 -0.74
CA ASP A 70 2.66 -10.77 0.43
C ASP A 70 1.73 -11.02 1.64
N ILE A 71 0.40 -10.98 1.45
CA ILE A 71 -0.55 -11.04 2.58
C ILE A 71 -0.40 -12.30 3.44
N ALA A 72 -0.07 -13.44 2.83
CA ALA A 72 0.16 -14.70 3.53
C ALA A 72 1.39 -14.60 4.45
N LEU A 73 2.49 -14.02 3.96
CA LEU A 73 3.70 -13.80 4.75
C LEU A 73 3.44 -12.88 5.95
N HIS A 74 2.70 -11.79 5.73
CA HIS A 74 2.32 -10.88 6.81
C HIS A 74 1.44 -11.56 7.85
N PHE A 75 0.49 -12.39 7.42
CA PHE A 75 -0.37 -13.16 8.32
C PHE A 75 0.43 -14.17 9.16
N ASP A 76 1.32 -14.94 8.53
CA ASP A 76 2.17 -15.91 9.24
C ASP A 76 3.07 -15.19 10.27
N THR A 77 3.63 -14.03 9.90
CA THR A 77 4.42 -13.19 10.83
C THR A 77 3.61 -12.76 12.06
N MET A 78 2.32 -12.43 11.88
CA MET A 78 1.44 -12.09 13.00
C MET A 78 1.14 -13.28 13.91
N LEU A 79 0.99 -14.48 13.33
CA LEU A 79 0.78 -15.71 14.10
C LEU A 79 2.02 -16.10 14.90
N ASP A 80 3.21 -15.90 14.32
CA ASP A 80 4.49 -16.23 14.94
C ASP A 80 4.94 -15.18 15.98
N TYR A 81 4.24 -14.06 16.09
CA TYR A 81 4.55 -13.01 17.06
C TYR A 81 4.36 -13.51 18.49
N ALA A 82 5.47 -13.68 19.21
CA ALA A 82 5.52 -14.24 20.55
C ALA A 82 6.21 -13.33 21.57
N GLU A 83 6.37 -12.04 21.25
CA GLU A 83 6.94 -11.07 22.19
C GLU A 83 5.89 -10.77 23.29
N PRO A 84 6.19 -11.08 24.57
CA PRO A 84 5.24 -10.87 25.64
C PRO A 84 5.10 -9.37 25.95
N GLU A 85 3.90 -8.82 25.77
CA GLU A 85 3.58 -7.44 26.16
C GLU A 85 3.40 -7.28 27.69
N LEU A 86 3.02 -8.36 28.36
CA LEU A 86 2.82 -8.43 29.80
C LEU A 86 3.53 -9.65 30.37
N LEU A 87 4.38 -9.43 31.37
CA LEU A 87 5.17 -10.45 32.05
C LEU A 87 4.42 -11.00 33.28
N GLY A 88 3.36 -10.33 33.72
CA GLY A 88 2.53 -10.73 34.86
C GLY A 88 3.08 -10.25 36.21
N ASP A 89 4.15 -9.46 36.22
CA ASP A 89 4.74 -8.85 37.40
C ASP A 89 4.39 -7.35 37.54
N GLU A 90 3.67 -6.78 36.57
CA GLU A 90 3.33 -5.36 36.53
C GLU A 90 2.27 -4.96 37.56
N TRP A 91 1.40 -5.89 37.95
CA TRP A 91 0.36 -5.63 38.93
C TRP A 91 0.68 -6.25 40.29
N VAL A 92 0.58 -5.44 41.33
CA VAL A 92 0.64 -5.86 42.73
C VAL A 92 -0.60 -5.34 43.44
N ALA A 93 -1.24 -6.20 44.23
CA ALA A 93 -2.39 -5.81 45.04
C ALA A 93 -2.02 -4.66 45.98
N SER A 94 -2.77 -3.57 45.94
CA SER A 94 -2.67 -2.52 46.94
C SER A 94 -3.08 -3.06 48.30
N GLN A 95 -2.33 -2.74 49.35
CA GLN A 95 -2.77 -3.05 50.71
C GLN A 95 -3.92 -2.10 51.10
N PRO A 96 -4.96 -2.60 51.79
CA PRO A 96 -6.02 -1.74 52.31
C PRO A 96 -5.44 -0.65 53.19
N THR A 97 -5.93 0.57 53.04
CA THR A 97 -5.61 1.66 53.95
C THR A 97 -6.20 1.40 55.33
N ALA A 98 -5.64 2.04 56.36
CA ALA A 98 -6.16 1.93 57.72
C ALA A 98 -7.62 2.44 57.87
N GLU A 99 -8.11 3.24 56.91
CA GLU A 99 -9.48 3.74 56.88
C GLU A 99 -10.46 2.71 56.31
N GLU A 100 -10.05 1.99 55.26
CA GLU A 100 -10.83 0.90 54.65
C GLU A 100 -10.96 -0.32 55.58
N LEU A 101 -9.97 -0.57 56.45
CA LEU A 101 -10.02 -1.67 57.44
C LEU A 101 -10.92 -1.39 58.66
N ARG A 102 -11.43 -0.17 58.81
CA ARG A 102 -12.23 0.27 59.97
C ARG A 102 -13.75 0.25 59.71
N GLN A 103 -14.19 -0.06 58.48
CA GLN A 103 -15.60 -0.31 58.13
C GLN A 103 -15.93 -1.79 58.24
#